data_AF-A0A0G0V4Z5-F1
#
_entry.id   AF-A0A0G0V4Z5-F1
#
_cell.length_a   1.000
_cell.length_b   1.000
_cell.length_c   1.000
_cell.angle_alpha   90.00
_cell.angle_beta   90.00
_cell.angle_gamma   90.00
#
_symmetry.space_group_name_H-M   'P 1'
#
loop_
_entity.id
_entity.type
_entity.pdbx_description
1 polymer ?
#
loop_
_entity_poly.entity_id
_entity_poly.type
_entity_poly.pdbx_seq_one_letter_code
_entity_poly.pdbx_strand_id
1 'polypeptide(L)' 'LSVPSSSVFEDEYVFVKRGNYFEKTKVRVGLQSDTLAEIVSGISDGDAVAVDPNLVPLKLIRK' A
#
# COMPACT_ATOMS: atom_id res chain seq x y z
N LEU A 1 0.71 -5.50 10.98
CA LEU A 1 1.17 -6.24 9.77
C LEU A 1 2.29 -5.46 9.10
N SER A 2 3.08 -6.07 8.22
CA SER A 2 4.22 -5.38 7.59
C SER A 2 4.17 -5.49 6.07
N VAL A 3 4.55 -4.40 5.40
CA VAL A 3 4.67 -4.31 3.94
C VAL A 3 6.09 -3.82 3.57
N PRO A 4 6.55 -4.00 2.32
CA PRO A 4 7.79 -3.35 1.88
C PRO A 4 7.71 -1.83 2.05
N SER A 5 8.80 -1.20 2.52
CA SER A 5 8.85 0.26 2.68
C SER A 5 8.59 1.02 1.38
N SER A 6 8.98 0.44 0.23
CA SER A 6 8.72 1.00 -1.10
C SER A 6 7.24 1.05 -1.50
N SER A 7 6.39 0.29 -0.82
CA SER A 7 4.96 0.21 -1.11
C SER A 7 4.17 1.39 -0.55
N VAL A 8 4.73 2.07 0.45
CA VAL A 8 4.13 3.25 1.07
C VAL A 8 4.56 4.48 0.28
N PHE A 9 3.60 5.34 -0.07
CA PHE A 9 3.86 6.61 -0.75
C PHE A 9 3.14 7.75 -0.05
N GLU A 10 3.68 8.97 -0.20
CA GLU A 10 3.22 10.15 0.54
C GLU A 10 3.14 9.90 2.07
N ASP A 11 3.97 8.99 2.59
CA ASP A 11 4.06 8.56 3.99
C ASP A 11 2.79 7.97 4.64
N GLU A 12 1.65 7.95 3.94
CA GLU A 12 0.36 7.54 4.51
C GLU A 12 -0.56 6.76 3.56
N TYR A 13 -0.10 6.37 2.36
CA TYR A 13 -0.92 5.62 1.41
C TYR A 13 -0.25 4.36 0.88
N VAL A 14 -1.08 3.39 0.52
CA VAL A 14 -0.71 2.21 -0.26
C VAL A 14 -1.73 1.98 -1.36
N PHE A 15 -1.35 1.23 -2.40
CA PHE A 15 -2.29 0.72 -3.39
C PHE A 15 -2.65 -0.72 -3.07
N VAL A 16 -3.95 -0.98 -2.83
CA VAL A 16 -4.44 -2.33 -2.58
C VAL A 16 -5.13 -2.87 -3.82
N LYS A 17 -4.77 -4.09 -4.22
CA LYS A 17 -5.37 -4.77 -5.36
C LYS A 17 -6.76 -5.31 -4.97
N ARG A 18 -7.76 -4.92 -5.75
CA ARG A 18 -9.17 -5.34 -5.62
C ARG A 18 -9.61 -5.94 -6.95
N GLY A 19 -9.46 -7.25 -7.09
CA GLY A 19 -9.74 -7.94 -8.36
C GLY A 19 -8.90 -7.38 -9.52
N ASN A 20 -9.54 -6.60 -10.40
CA ASN A 20 -8.93 -6.03 -11.60
C ASN A 20 -8.55 -4.54 -11.48
N TYR A 21 -8.68 -3.94 -10.30
CA TYR A 21 -8.32 -2.54 -10.06
C TYR A 21 -7.47 -2.39 -8.80
N PHE A 22 -6.94 -1.19 -8.61
CA PHE A 22 -6.21 -0.78 -7.40
C PHE A 22 -6.94 0.38 -6.72
N GLU A 23 -6.97 0.33 -5.40
CA GLU A 23 -7.57 1.35 -4.55
C GLU A 23 -6.47 2.10 -3.80
N LYS A 24 -6.49 3.44 -3.82
CA LYS A 24 -5.61 4.27 -2.98
C LYS A 24 -6.16 4.23 -1.56
N THR A 25 -5.51 3.48 -0.68
CA THR A 25 -5.98 3.29 0.69
C THR A 25 -5.08 4.05 1.65
N LYS A 26 -5.68 4.93 2.45
CA LYS A 26 -4.99 5.62 3.53
C LYS A 26 -4.65 4.63 4.64
N VAL A 27 -3.42 4.65 5.12
CA VAL A 27 -2.91 3.77 6.17
C VAL A 27 -2.29 4.58 7.30
N ARG A 28 -2.24 3.98 8.48
CA ARG A 28 -1.42 4.47 9.58
C ARG A 28 -0.15 3.62 9.65
N VAL A 29 0.98 4.25 9.36
CA VAL A 29 2.30 3.63 9.44
C VAL A 29 2.80 3.68 10.89
N GLY A 30 3.39 2.58 11.35
CA GLY A 30 4.03 2.42 12.65
C GLY A 30 5.55 2.55 12.53
N LEU A 31 6.27 1.56 13.07
CA LEU A 31 7.72 1.49 12.91
C LEU A 31 8.10 1.22 11.45
N GLN A 32 9.17 1.88 10.98
CA GLN A 32 9.69 1.71 9.62
C GLN A 32 11.19 1.46 9.65
N SER A 33 11.66 0.63 8.72
CA SER A 33 13.06 0.40 8.40
C SER A 33 13.31 0.63 6.90
N ASP A 34 14.56 0.46 6.47
CA ASP A 34 14.94 0.61 5.06
C ASP A 34 14.16 -0.35 4.13
N THR A 35 13.73 -1.50 4.65
CA THR A 35 13.09 -2.55 3.85
C THR A 35 11.61 -2.75 4.16
N LEU A 36 11.17 -2.51 5.39
CA LEU A 36 9.79 -2.81 5.83
C LEU A 36 9.16 -1.64 6.57
N ALA A 37 7.87 -1.45 6.33
CA ALA A 37 7.00 -0.55 7.06
C ALA A 37 5.93 -1.36 7.81
N GLU A 38 5.76 -1.07 9.09
CA GLU A 38 4.64 -1.56 9.87
C GLU A 38 3.37 -0.77 9.51
N ILE A 39 2.28 -1.48 9.23
CA ILE A 39 0.95 -0.89 9.09
C ILE A 39 0.13 -1.23 10.33
N VAL A 40 -0.29 -0.18 11.03
CA VAL A 40 -1.08 -0.23 12.26
C VAL A 40 -2.58 -0.28 11.94
N SER A 41 -3.03 0.41 10.89
CA SER A 41 -4.43 0.38 10.43
C SER A 41 -4.58 0.82 8.97
N GLY A 42 -5.74 0.51 8.37
CA GLY A 42 -6.12 0.93 7.01
C GLY A 42 -6.24 -0.21 6.01
N ILE A 43 -5.53 -1.31 6.26
CA ILE A 43 -5.60 -2.57 5.49
C ILE A 43 -5.59 -3.76 6.44
N SER A 44 -5.95 -4.94 5.92
CA SER A 44 -6.03 -6.18 6.70
C SER A 44 -5.01 -7.21 6.23
N ASP A 45 -4.66 -8.16 7.09
CA ASP A 45 -3.85 -9.30 6.70
C ASP A 45 -4.50 -10.06 5.53
N GLY A 46 -3.71 -10.38 4.51
CA GLY A 46 -4.17 -10.98 3.25
C GLY A 46 -4.47 -9.99 2.14
N ASP A 47 -4.51 -8.67 2.41
CA ASP A 47 -4.61 -7.66 1.36
C ASP A 47 -3.35 -7.65 0.47
N ALA A 48 -3.55 -7.74 -0.84
CA ALA A 48 -2.46 -7.67 -1.81
C ALA A 48 -2.10 -6.21 -2.09
N VAL A 49 -0.94 -5.77 -1.61
CA VAL A 49 -0.43 -4.41 -1.78
C VAL A 49 0.56 -4.35 -2.95
N ALA A 50 0.51 -3.28 -3.75
CA ALA A 50 1.49 -3.05 -4.80
C ALA A 50 2.88 -2.75 -4.19
N VAL A 51 3.91 -3.48 -4.61
CA VAL A 51 5.27 -3.33 -4.08
C VAL A 51 5.91 -1.99 -4.50
N ASP A 52 5.62 -1.56 -5.72
CA ASP A 52 6.05 -0.28 -6.29
C ASP A 52 4.82 0.52 -6.78
N PRO A 53 4.50 1.66 -6.15
CA PRO A 53 3.35 2.48 -6.52
C PRO A 53 3.47 3.11 -7.92
N ASN A 54 4.69 3.31 -8.45
CA ASN A 54 4.90 3.92 -9.76
C ASN A 54 4.56 2.97 -10.92
N LEU A 55 4.53 1.66 -10.66
CA LEU A 55 4.19 0.63 -11.64
C LEU A 55 2.68 0.36 -11.72
N VAL A 56 1.87 0.98 -10.85
CA VAL A 56 0.41 0.83 -10.87
C VAL A 56 -0.16 1.61 -12.06
N PRO A 57 -0.80 0.95 -13.05
CA PRO A 57 -1.32 1.65 -14.22
C PRO A 57 -2.44 2.62 -13.83
N LEU A 58 -2.31 3.91 -14.19
CA LEU A 58 -3.26 4.96 -13.81
C LEU A 58 -4.72 4.64 -14.17
N LYS A 59 -4.95 3.97 -15.32
CA LYS A 59 -6.28 3.54 -15.78
C LYS A 59 -6.96 2.49 -14.88
N LEU A 60 -6.20 1.84 -14.00
CA LEU A 60 -6.69 0.83 -13.06
C LEU A 60 -6.86 1.37 -11.64
N ILE A 61 -6.50 2.63 -11.38
CA ILE A 61 -6.69 3.27 -10.08
C ILE A 61 -8.14 3.74 -9.98
N ARG A 62 -8.83 3.35 -8.92
CA ARG A 62 -10.17 3.84 -8.58
C ARG A 62 -10.11 4.68 -7.30
N LYS A 63 -10.92 5.74 -7.29
CA LYS A 63 -11.14 6.60 -6.11
C LYS A 63 -12.12 5.96 -5.15
#